data_AF-A0A1C3XUT4-F1
#
_entry.id   AF-A0A1C3XUT4-F1
#
_cell.length_a   1.000
_cell.length_b   1.000
_cell.length_c   1.000
_cell.angle_alpha   90.00
_cell.angle_beta   90.00
_cell.angle_gamma   90.00
#
_symmetry.space_group_name_H-M   'P 1'
#
loop_
_entity.id
_entity.type
_entity.pdbx_description
1 polymer ?
#
loop_
_entity_poly.entity_id
_entity_poly.type
_entity_poly.pdbx_seq_one_letter_code
_entity_poly.pdbx_strand_id
1 'polypeptide(L)'
;MFPALRTDNLKGFRATLTLKLQIGKLNRDRYGLGSERTARLLGQLELTLEELESSAAEDELAAVMARATTVKVASFTQAAVTPAVPRASASRAGDRARPVACECCGGARLSKLGKNITETLEVARNPGR
;
A
#
# COMPACT_ATOMS: atom_id res chain seq x y z
N MET A 1 -20.06 13.89 -7.16
CA MET A 1 -20.48 13.43 -5.81
C MET A 1 -19.79 12.09 -5.58
N PHE A 2 -18.59 12.08 -4.99
CA PHE A 2 -17.80 10.87 -4.75
C PHE A 2 -18.32 10.17 -3.47
N PRO A 3 -18.56 8.84 -3.47
CA PRO A 3 -19.19 8.18 -2.34
C PRO A 3 -18.18 7.92 -1.21
N ALA A 4 -18.61 8.16 0.03
CA ALA A 4 -17.87 8.10 1.28
C ALA A 4 -17.53 6.67 1.76
N LEU A 5 -17.19 5.75 0.86
CA LEU A 5 -17.15 4.30 1.13
C LEU A 5 -15.89 3.78 1.86
N ARG A 6 -15.14 4.63 2.56
CA ARG A 6 -13.88 4.21 3.22
C ARG A 6 -13.87 4.36 4.74
N THR A 7 -14.67 5.25 5.31
CA THR A 7 -14.69 5.47 6.77
C THR A 7 -15.56 4.46 7.51
N ASP A 8 -16.57 3.90 6.86
CA ASP A 8 -17.54 3.04 7.53
C ASP A 8 -16.96 1.64 7.81
N ASN A 9 -16.16 1.11 6.88
CA ASN A 9 -15.36 -0.10 7.09
C ASN A 9 -14.32 0.04 8.23
N LEU A 10 -13.70 1.21 8.37
CA LEU A 10 -12.72 1.47 9.44
C LEU A 10 -13.38 1.57 10.82
N LYS A 11 -14.61 2.11 10.89
CA LYS A 11 -15.40 2.16 12.13
C LYS A 11 -15.83 0.75 12.56
N GLY A 12 -16.32 -0.07 11.64
CA GLY A 12 -16.68 -1.46 11.90
C GLY A 12 -15.49 -2.28 12.39
N PHE A 13 -14.33 -2.16 11.73
CA PHE A 13 -13.11 -2.83 12.14
C PHE A 13 -12.61 -2.40 13.52
N ARG A 14 -12.68 -1.10 13.85
CA ARG A 14 -12.30 -0.62 15.19
C ARG A 14 -13.25 -1.16 16.27
N ALA A 15 -14.55 -1.27 15.97
CA ALA A 15 -15.54 -1.82 16.89
C ALA A 15 -15.26 -3.30 17.18
N THR A 16 -15.03 -4.13 16.16
CA THR A 16 -14.73 -5.57 16.35
C THR A 16 -13.43 -5.79 17.12
N LEU A 17 -12.37 -5.04 16.82
CA LEU A 17 -11.11 -5.09 17.57
C LEU A 17 -11.29 -4.70 19.04
N THR A 18 -12.08 -3.66 19.31
CA THR A 18 -12.32 -3.17 20.68
C THR A 18 -13.07 -4.23 21.50
N LEU A 19 -14.11 -4.83 20.93
CA LEU A 19 -14.90 -5.88 21.59
C LEU A 19 -14.06 -7.14 21.85
N LYS A 20 -13.28 -7.61 20.87
CA LYS A 20 -12.36 -8.76 21.04
C LYS A 20 -11.37 -8.54 22.19
N LEU A 21 -10.80 -7.34 22.28
CA LEU A 21 -9.90 -6.97 23.37
C LEU A 21 -10.62 -6.98 24.73
N GLN A 22 -11.83 -6.44 24.82
CA GLN A 22 -12.62 -6.42 26.04
C GLN A 22 -13.00 -7.83 26.51
N ILE A 23 -13.44 -8.70 25.60
CA ILE A 23 -13.71 -10.12 25.87
C ILE A 23 -12.45 -10.80 26.43
N GLY A 24 -11.29 -10.60 25.80
CA GLY A 24 -10.03 -11.17 26.28
C GLY A 24 -9.56 -10.64 27.65
N LYS A 25 -9.99 -9.45 28.06
CA LYS A 25 -9.76 -8.94 29.42
C LYS A 25 -10.71 -9.59 30.43
N LEU A 26 -12.01 -9.56 30.14
CA LEU A 26 -13.03 -10.12 31.02
C LEU A 26 -12.89 -11.65 31.20
N ASN A 27 -12.42 -12.38 30.18
CA ASN A 27 -12.13 -13.81 30.30
C ASN A 27 -10.99 -14.11 31.28
N ARG A 28 -10.00 -13.21 31.42
CA ARG A 28 -8.94 -13.34 32.43
C ARG A 28 -9.45 -13.04 33.84
N ASP A 29 -10.38 -12.08 33.94
CA ASP A 29 -10.99 -11.65 35.20
C ASP A 29 -12.23 -12.49 35.59
N ARG A 30 -12.49 -13.58 34.87
CA ARG A 30 -13.71 -14.38 35.01
C ARG A 30 -13.82 -15.10 36.37
N TYR A 31 -12.71 -15.30 37.06
CA TYR A 31 -12.67 -15.98 38.37
C TYR A 31 -12.57 -14.96 39.50
N GLY A 32 -13.64 -14.82 40.29
CA GLY A 32 -13.68 -13.91 41.44
C GLY A 32 -15.09 -13.62 41.94
N LEU A 33 -15.21 -12.68 42.89
CA LEU A 33 -16.49 -12.28 43.51
C LEU A 33 -17.52 -11.71 42.51
N GLY A 34 -17.08 -11.29 41.32
CA GLY A 34 -17.92 -10.77 40.24
C GLY A 34 -18.13 -11.71 39.06
N SER A 35 -17.77 -13.00 39.18
CA SER A 35 -17.74 -13.96 38.06
C SER A 35 -19.06 -14.08 37.31
N GLU A 36 -20.19 -14.06 38.02
CA GLU A 36 -21.52 -14.14 37.41
C GLU A 36 -21.81 -12.90 36.53
N ARG A 37 -21.49 -11.70 37.03
CA ARG A 37 -21.66 -10.46 36.27
C ARG A 37 -20.75 -10.43 35.06
N THR A 38 -19.49 -10.85 35.23
CA THR A 38 -18.51 -10.93 34.14
C THR A 38 -18.95 -11.93 33.08
N ALA A 39 -19.49 -13.09 33.47
CA ALA A 39 -20.02 -14.10 32.54
C ALA A 39 -21.22 -13.58 31.74
N ARG A 40 -22.16 -12.86 32.39
CA ARG A 40 -23.28 -12.23 31.69
C ARG A 40 -22.81 -11.17 30.68
N LEU A 41 -21.87 -10.32 31.09
CA LEU A 41 -21.31 -9.29 30.20
C LEU A 41 -20.53 -9.90 29.03
N LEU A 42 -19.77 -10.98 29.26
CA LEU A 42 -19.10 -11.74 28.21
C LEU A 42 -20.08 -12.23 27.15
N GLY A 43 -21.18 -12.87 27.57
CA GLY A 43 -22.19 -13.36 26.62
C GLY A 43 -22.84 -12.25 25.79
N GLN A 44 -23.06 -11.06 26.37
CA GLN A 44 -23.56 -9.91 25.61
C GLN A 44 -22.53 -9.45 24.56
N LEU A 45 -21.26 -9.33 24.94
CA LEU A 45 -20.21 -8.88 24.03
C LEU A 45 -19.95 -9.90 22.92
N GLU A 46 -20.00 -11.20 23.23
CA GLU A 46 -19.89 -12.29 22.26
C GLU A 46 -21.02 -12.22 21.22
N LEU A 47 -22.28 -12.07 21.67
CA LEU A 47 -23.42 -11.93 20.77
C LEU A 47 -23.29 -10.70 19.86
N THR A 48 -22.92 -9.53 20.42
CA THR A 48 -22.75 -8.31 19.60
C THR A 48 -21.61 -8.43 18.58
N LEU A 49 -20.58 -9.21 18.90
CA LEU A 49 -19.49 -9.49 17.98
C LEU A 49 -19.97 -10.37 16.83
N GLU A 50 -20.73 -11.42 17.12
CA GLU A 50 -21.34 -12.30 16.11
C GLU A 50 -22.26 -11.53 15.16
N GLU A 51 -23.12 -10.65 15.69
CA GLU A 51 -24.00 -9.79 14.89
C GLU A 51 -23.20 -8.90 13.91
N LEU A 52 -22.13 -8.26 14.38
CA LEU A 52 -21.29 -7.39 13.55
C LEU A 52 -20.51 -8.19 12.49
N GLU A 53 -20.00 -9.38 12.84
CA GLU A 53 -19.28 -10.22 11.89
C GLU A 53 -20.22 -10.83 10.84
N SER A 54 -21.45 -11.22 11.21
CA SER A 54 -22.48 -11.66 10.26
C SER A 54 -22.86 -10.55 9.30
N SER A 55 -23.13 -9.34 9.80
CA SER A 55 -23.43 -8.18 8.96
C SER A 55 -22.29 -7.88 7.98
N ALA A 56 -21.03 -7.96 8.43
CA ALA A 56 -19.89 -7.76 7.54
C ALA A 56 -19.79 -8.85 6.45
N ALA A 57 -20.07 -10.11 6.80
CA ALA A 57 -20.08 -11.20 5.83
C ALA A 57 -21.22 -11.05 4.79
N GLU A 58 -22.40 -10.61 5.21
CA GLU A 58 -23.52 -10.30 4.32
C GLU A 58 -23.17 -9.16 3.35
N ASP A 59 -22.53 -8.11 3.84
CA ASP A 59 -22.04 -6.99 3.02
C ASP A 59 -20.99 -7.44 2.00
N GLU A 60 -20.07 -8.33 2.39
CA GLU A 60 -19.08 -8.91 1.48
C GLU A 60 -19.75 -9.75 0.38
N LEU A 61 -20.73 -10.59 0.72
CA LEU A 61 -21.51 -11.36 -0.26
C LEU A 61 -22.28 -10.45 -1.22
N ALA A 62 -22.93 -9.40 -0.71
CA ALA A 62 -23.62 -8.40 -1.53
C ALA A 62 -22.65 -7.70 -2.49
N ALA A 63 -21.45 -7.34 -2.02
CA ALA A 63 -20.41 -6.76 -2.86
C ALA A 63 -19.90 -7.73 -3.93
N VAL A 64 -19.77 -9.03 -3.62
CA VAL A 64 -19.39 -10.06 -4.60
C VAL A 64 -20.47 -10.22 -5.66
N MET A 65 -21.75 -10.30 -5.28
CA MET A 65 -22.86 -10.37 -6.23
C MET A 65 -22.94 -9.12 -7.11
N ALA A 66 -22.76 -7.93 -6.53
CA ALA A 66 -22.71 -6.68 -7.28
C ALA A 66 -21.55 -6.65 -8.29
N ARG A 67 -20.37 -7.20 -7.93
CA ARG A 67 -19.24 -7.35 -8.86
C ARG A 67 -19.56 -8.33 -9.99
N ALA A 68 -20.22 -9.44 -9.68
CA ALA A 68 -20.60 -10.44 -10.68
C ALA A 68 -21.62 -9.89 -11.70
N THR A 69 -22.50 -8.97 -11.29
CA THR A 69 -23.48 -8.33 -12.16
C THR A 69 -22.95 -7.08 -12.88
N THR A 70 -21.68 -6.70 -12.67
CA THR A 70 -21.11 -5.56 -13.41
C THR A 70 -21.08 -5.87 -14.91
N VAL A 71 -21.81 -5.05 -15.68
CA VAL A 71 -21.76 -5.08 -17.14
C VAL A 71 -20.38 -4.57 -17.56
N LYS A 72 -19.68 -5.30 -18.43
CA LYS A 72 -18.45 -4.82 -19.08
C LYS A 72 -18.81 -3.60 -19.92
N VAL A 73 -18.56 -2.41 -19.38
CA VAL A 73 -18.67 -1.15 -20.13
C VAL A 73 -17.39 -0.97 -20.95
N ALA A 74 -17.53 -0.51 -22.19
CA ALA A 74 -16.38 -0.19 -23.04
C ALA A 74 -15.48 0.83 -22.32
N SER A 75 -14.17 0.60 -22.31
CA SER A 75 -13.21 1.49 -21.67
C SER A 75 -13.25 2.87 -22.35
N PHE A 76 -13.55 3.91 -21.57
CA PHE A 76 -13.46 5.28 -22.05
C PHE A 76 -12.00 5.68 -22.19
N THR A 77 -11.55 5.99 -23.41
CA THR A 77 -10.21 6.55 -23.65
C THR A 77 -10.21 8.02 -23.27
N GLN A 78 -9.66 8.34 -22.10
CA GLN A 78 -9.39 9.73 -21.73
C GLN A 78 -8.20 10.22 -22.57
N ALA A 79 -8.39 11.29 -23.34
CA ALA A 79 -7.31 11.89 -24.11
C ALA A 79 -6.19 12.34 -23.16
N ALA A 80 -4.96 11.88 -23.40
CA ALA A 80 -3.80 12.31 -22.65
C ALA A 80 -3.58 13.80 -22.88
N VAL A 81 -3.72 14.60 -21.82
CA VAL A 81 -3.54 16.06 -21.85
C VAL A 81 -2.05 16.43 -21.99
N THR A 82 -1.14 15.49 -21.74
CA THR A 82 0.31 15.72 -21.81
C THR A 82 0.94 14.98 -22.99
N PRO A 83 1.79 15.66 -23.78
CA PRO A 83 2.55 15.00 -24.85
C PRO A 83 3.53 13.98 -24.24
N ALA A 84 3.78 12.88 -24.97
CA ALA A 84 4.76 11.88 -24.58
C ALA A 84 6.15 12.52 -24.47
N VAL A 85 6.83 12.30 -23.33
CA VAL A 85 8.17 12.86 -23.10
C VAL A 85 9.17 12.18 -24.04
N PRO A 86 9.95 12.94 -24.83
CA PRO A 86 10.95 12.35 -25.71
C PRO A 86 12.06 11.69 -24.89
N ARG A 87 12.46 10.48 -25.29
CA ARG A 87 13.57 9.74 -24.66
C ARG A 87 14.85 10.57 -24.76
N ALA A 88 15.49 10.86 -23.62
CA ALA A 88 16.72 11.64 -23.60
C ALA A 88 17.80 10.95 -24.45
N SER A 89 18.35 11.68 -25.42
CA SER A 89 19.48 11.20 -26.22
C SER A 89 20.75 11.19 -25.35
N ALA A 90 21.57 10.14 -25.50
CA ALA A 90 22.85 10.07 -24.79
C ALA A 90 23.74 11.24 -25.24
N SER A 91 24.07 12.14 -24.32
CA SER A 91 24.91 13.29 -24.59
C SER A 91 26.35 12.83 -24.90
N ARG A 92 26.86 13.20 -26.08
CA ARG A 92 28.22 12.84 -26.50
C ARG A 92 29.22 13.74 -25.77
N ALA A 93 29.75 13.29 -24.64
CA ALA A 93 30.76 14.04 -23.90
C ALA A 93 32.06 14.11 -24.71
N GLY A 94 32.42 15.32 -25.17
CA GLY A 94 33.63 15.58 -25.94
C GLY A 94 34.91 15.19 -25.21
N ASP A 95 35.92 14.77 -25.98
CA ASP A 95 37.24 14.39 -25.47
C ASP A 95 37.97 15.63 -24.94
N ARG A 96 37.95 15.84 -23.62
CA ARG A 96 38.83 16.82 -22.99
C ARG A 96 40.27 16.30 -23.04
N ALA A 97 41.21 17.19 -23.39
CA ALA A 97 42.63 16.88 -23.49
C ALA A 97 43.18 16.37 -22.16
N ARG A 98 44.04 15.35 -22.21
CA ARG A 98 44.59 14.75 -20.99
C ARG A 98 45.76 15.59 -20.45
N PRO A 99 45.89 15.78 -19.13
CA PRO A 99 47.12 16.31 -18.56
C PRO A 99 48.32 15.40 -18.87
N VAL A 100 49.48 16.03 -19.11
CA VAL A 100 50.72 15.37 -19.56
C VAL A 100 51.55 14.82 -18.39
N ALA A 101 51.37 15.36 -17.17
CA ALA A 101 52.01 14.89 -15.94
C ALA A 101 51.05 14.93 -14.74
N CYS A 102 51.27 14.06 -13.76
CA CYS A 102 50.52 14.08 -12.50
C CYS A 102 50.99 15.23 -11.60
N GLU A 103 50.09 16.09 -11.16
CA GLU A 103 50.41 17.24 -10.28
C GLU A 103 50.90 16.82 -8.89
N CYS A 104 50.70 15.57 -8.49
CA CYS A 104 51.05 15.07 -7.16
C CYS A 104 52.42 14.38 -7.11
N CYS A 105 52.88 13.77 -8.22
CA CYS A 105 54.13 13.00 -8.25
C CYS A 105 55.00 13.22 -9.49
N GLY A 106 54.60 14.10 -10.41
CA GLY A 106 55.36 14.43 -11.63
C GLY A 106 55.42 13.32 -12.69
N GLY A 107 54.80 12.16 -12.45
CA GLY A 107 54.85 11.04 -13.37
C GLY A 107 54.12 11.30 -14.70
N ALA A 108 54.76 10.96 -15.83
CA ALA A 108 54.21 11.12 -17.19
C ALA A 108 53.38 9.91 -17.68
N ARG A 109 53.44 8.77 -16.96
CA ARG A 109 52.74 7.52 -17.32
C ARG A 109 51.30 7.49 -16.79
N LEU A 110 50.47 8.41 -17.24
CA LEU A 110 49.02 8.34 -16.98
C LEU A 110 48.35 7.42 -18.02
N SER A 111 47.13 6.93 -17.75
CA SER A 111 46.25 6.24 -18.73
C SER A 111 44.84 6.86 -18.70
N LYS A 112 44.10 6.83 -19.83
CA LYS A 112 42.71 7.33 -19.87
C LYS A 112 41.80 6.32 -19.18
N LEU A 113 41.16 6.72 -18.08
CA LEU A 113 40.12 5.92 -17.43
C LEU A 113 38.84 5.94 -18.29
N GLY A 114 38.22 4.77 -18.47
CA GLY A 114 36.95 4.64 -19.18
C GLY A 114 35.82 5.38 -18.45
N LYS A 115 34.84 5.87 -19.21
CA LYS A 115 33.66 6.52 -18.62
C LYS A 115 32.76 5.46 -17.98
N ASN A 116 32.39 5.65 -16.72
CA ASN A 116 31.34 4.88 -16.09
C ASN A 116 29.98 5.48 -16.49
N ILE A 117 29.17 4.70 -17.20
CA ILE A 117 27.80 5.09 -17.56
C ILE A 117 26.89 4.56 -16.45
N THR A 118 26.30 5.45 -15.66
CA THR A 118 25.27 5.09 -14.69
C THR A 118 23.91 5.38 -15.31
N GLU A 119 23.22 4.34 -15.76
CA GLU A 119 21.82 4.44 -16.18
C GLU A 119 20.93 4.43 -14.93
N THR A 120 20.26 5.54 -14.65
CA THR A 120 19.24 5.61 -13.59
C THR A 120 17.91 5.12 -14.16
N LEU A 121 17.48 3.93 -13.73
CA LEU A 121 16.17 3.36 -14.04
C LEU A 121 15.12 4.00 -13.11
N GLU A 122 14.30 4.91 -13.63
CA GLU A 122 13.08 5.33 -12.94
C GLU A 122 12.02 4.25 -13.12
N VAL A 123 11.79 3.44 -12.08
CA VAL A 123 10.79 2.38 -12.09
C VAL A 123 9.40 3.02 -11.98
N ALA A 124 8.69 3.10 -13.11
CA ALA A 124 7.25 3.26 -13.08
C ALA A 124 6.64 1.98 -12.46
N ARG A 125 5.88 2.13 -11.36
CA ARG A 125 5.12 1.00 -10.77
C ARG A 125 4.19 0.43 -11.84
N ASN A 126 4.41 -0.82 -12.23
CA ASN A 126 3.55 -1.56 -13.14
C ASN A 126 2.20 -1.82 -12.45
N PRO A 127 1.07 -1.24 -12.92
CA PRO A 127 -0.23 -1.41 -12.27
C PRO A 127 -0.90 -2.71 -12.75
N GLY A 128 -0.25 -3.86 -12.56
CA GLY A 128 -0.70 -5.12 -13.15
C GLY A 128 -0.19 -6.42 -12.53
N ARG A 129 0.30 -6.40 -11.29
CA ARG A 129 0.43 -7.60 -10.44
C ARG A 129 0.15 -7.24 -8.99
#